data_AF-A0AA38NXC7-F1
#
_entry.id   AF-A0AA38NXC7-F1
#
_cell.length_a   1.000
_cell.length_b   1.000
_cell.length_c   1.000
_cell.angle_alpha   90.00
_cell.angle_beta   90.00
_cell.angle_gamma   90.00
#
_symmetry.space_group_name_H-M   'P 1'
#
loop_
_entity.id
_entity.type
_entity.pdbx_description
1 polymer ?
#
loop_
_entity_poly.entity_id
_entity_poly.type
_entity_poly.pdbx_seq_one_letter_code
_entity_poly.pdbx_strand_id
1 'polypeptide(L)'
;MKAFISAILAYNPSVSSSNGGVLGHVNAYYGCVEAQGRGSLHCHMLIWVEGGLNPDEIKKRVLSDDGCSFRERLIAFLDDTISSSVVPDCHSDVHVQSSQFHPCSVRGPPISIERNVASDTLMQKDLHLLSKTCQTHKHTSTCYKYWRGPPEPRSCRFELEQSNVNAFTYFDSETGELNLRKLDGLVNDFNETILAAVRCNMDIKFIGSGASAKAVMYYITDYITKSQLKAHVAYAALELAVKRLEPTVEEDDPLTVKAKKLLQRCAYSMISQQELSAQQVASYLLDFGDHYTSHSFNNLYWTTFERHINIGDALSESADSLIDDASTDECSQAITESNIDFGENDEVSVSISADQVVRELPGQLADY
;
A
#
# COMPACT_ATOMS: atom_id res chain seq x y z
N MET A 1 10.55 -8.34 9.08
CA MET A 1 9.58 -9.03 8.19
C MET A 1 9.70 -10.55 8.16
N LYS A 2 10.87 -11.17 8.00
CA LYS A 2 11.00 -12.65 8.01
C LYS A 2 10.34 -13.31 9.23
N ALA A 3 10.56 -12.77 10.43
CA ALA A 3 9.91 -13.25 11.66
C ALA A 3 8.38 -13.05 11.66
N PHE A 4 7.88 -11.96 11.06
CA PHE A 4 6.44 -11.74 10.90
C PHE A 4 5.82 -12.82 10.00
N ILE A 5 6.44 -13.09 8.86
CA ILE A 5 5.99 -14.13 7.92
C ILE A 5 6.00 -15.52 8.58
N SER A 6 7.09 -15.88 9.27
CA SER A 6 7.22 -17.22 9.85
C SER A 6 6.40 -17.41 11.14
N ALA A 7 6.27 -16.40 11.98
CA ALA A 7 5.66 -16.53 13.31
C ALA A 7 4.21 -16.02 13.38
N ILE A 8 3.88 -14.95 12.66
CA ILE A 8 2.54 -14.34 12.71
C ILE A 8 1.66 -14.89 11.59
N LEU A 9 2.19 -14.98 10.36
CA LEU A 9 1.48 -15.62 9.25
C LEU A 9 1.61 -17.15 9.25
N ALA A 10 2.50 -17.69 10.10
CA ALA A 10 2.82 -19.12 10.16
C ALA A 10 3.17 -19.73 8.79
N TYR A 11 3.74 -18.93 7.88
CA TYR A 11 4.07 -19.39 6.54
C TYR A 11 5.45 -20.04 6.53
N ASN A 12 5.48 -21.33 6.21
CA ASN A 12 6.72 -22.05 5.93
C ASN A 12 6.50 -22.99 4.74
N PRO A 13 7.22 -22.82 3.62
CA PRO A 13 7.04 -23.67 2.43
C PRO A 13 7.43 -25.14 2.67
N SER A 14 8.21 -25.42 3.72
CA SER A 14 8.68 -26.78 4.06
C SER A 14 7.85 -27.47 5.15
N VAL A 15 7.03 -26.72 5.89
CA VAL A 15 6.27 -27.24 7.04
C VAL A 15 4.89 -26.59 7.05
N SER A 16 3.85 -27.37 6.75
CA SER A 16 2.47 -26.92 6.94
C SER A 16 2.16 -26.86 8.43
N SER A 17 1.97 -25.65 8.97
CA SER A 17 1.38 -25.48 10.30
C SER A 17 -0.05 -26.03 10.29
N SER A 18 -0.39 -26.94 11.20
CA SER A 18 -1.74 -27.50 11.29
C SER A 18 -2.80 -26.48 11.74
N ASN A 19 -2.37 -25.40 12.40
CA ASN A 19 -3.27 -24.43 13.02
C ASN A 19 -3.34 -23.09 12.26
N GLY A 20 -2.60 -22.94 11.15
CA GLY A 20 -2.51 -21.68 10.40
C GLY A 20 -1.80 -20.58 11.19
N GLY A 21 -1.78 -19.37 10.61
CA GLY A 21 -1.34 -18.14 11.27
C GLY A 21 -2.53 -17.30 11.73
N VAL A 22 -2.25 -16.06 12.15
CA VAL A 22 -3.27 -15.11 12.63
C VAL A 22 -4.38 -14.80 11.61
N LEU A 23 -4.07 -14.91 10.32
CA LEU A 23 -5.04 -14.68 9.23
C LEU A 23 -5.62 -15.99 8.68
N GLY A 24 -5.38 -17.12 9.35
CA GLY A 24 -5.65 -18.47 8.83
C GLY A 24 -4.45 -19.09 8.11
N HIS A 25 -4.68 -20.13 7.33
CA HIS A 25 -3.63 -20.79 6.54
C HIS A 25 -3.24 -19.90 5.36
N VAL A 26 -1.97 -19.53 5.24
CA VAL A 26 -1.48 -18.68 4.15
C VAL A 26 -0.89 -19.55 3.04
N ASN A 27 -1.40 -19.37 1.81
CA ASN A 27 -0.92 -20.06 0.62
C ASN A 27 0.17 -19.28 -0.11
N ALA A 28 0.06 -17.95 -0.12
CA ALA A 28 1.02 -17.09 -0.78
C ALA A 28 1.03 -15.71 -0.12
N TYR A 29 2.13 -14.99 -0.32
CA TYR A 29 2.23 -13.57 -0.04
C TYR A 29 3.19 -12.89 -1.02
N TYR A 30 2.99 -11.58 -1.17
CA TYR A 30 3.91 -10.66 -1.79
C TYR A 30 3.90 -9.37 -0.98
N GLY A 31 5.06 -8.82 -0.64
CA GLY A 31 5.14 -7.50 -0.02
C GLY A 31 6.29 -6.67 -0.56
N CYS A 32 6.11 -5.36 -0.61
CA CYS A 32 7.13 -4.40 -0.99
C CYS A 32 7.31 -3.36 0.13
N VAL A 33 8.56 -2.93 0.32
CA VAL A 33 8.96 -1.93 1.30
C VAL A 33 9.35 -0.66 0.59
N GLU A 34 8.66 0.43 0.94
CA GLU A 34 9.02 1.78 0.50
C GLU A 34 9.46 2.63 1.69
N ALA A 35 10.21 3.69 1.43
CA ALA A 35 10.29 4.78 2.39
C ALA A 35 9.23 5.82 2.10
N GLN A 36 8.53 6.21 3.14
CA GLN A 36 7.61 7.34 3.10
C GLN A 36 8.42 8.64 3.04
N GLY A 37 7.76 9.77 2.71
CA GLY A 37 8.42 11.08 2.61
C GLY A 37 9.10 11.60 3.88
N ARG A 38 8.91 10.93 5.03
CA ARG A 38 9.60 11.20 6.31
C ARG A 38 10.74 10.21 6.61
N GLY A 39 11.04 9.31 5.66
CA GLY A 39 12.10 8.32 5.75
C GLY A 39 11.74 7.02 6.49
N SER A 40 10.55 6.92 7.10
CA SER A 40 10.05 5.69 7.71
C SER A 40 9.79 4.60 6.67
N LEU A 41 10.22 3.38 6.96
CA LEU A 41 9.94 2.22 6.11
C LEU A 41 8.50 1.77 6.31
N HIS A 42 7.83 1.49 5.20
CA HIS A 42 6.44 1.05 5.16
C HIS A 42 6.33 -0.15 4.25
N CYS A 43 5.62 -1.19 4.70
CA CYS A 43 5.43 -2.41 3.95
C CYS A 43 3.98 -2.51 3.47
N HIS A 44 3.80 -2.58 2.15
CA HIS A 44 2.52 -2.97 1.55
C HIS A 44 2.56 -4.46 1.25
N MET A 45 1.51 -5.21 1.59
CA MET A 45 1.54 -6.67 1.46
C MET A 45 0.18 -7.23 1.00
N LEU A 46 0.23 -8.15 0.05
CA LEU A 46 -0.86 -9.05 -0.31
C LEU A 46 -0.62 -10.40 0.33
N ILE A 47 -1.68 -10.96 0.91
CA ILE A 47 -1.66 -12.26 1.58
C ILE A 47 -2.85 -13.06 1.04
N TRP A 48 -2.56 -14.21 0.45
CA TRP A 48 -3.55 -15.16 0.00
C TRP A 48 -3.73 -16.23 1.05
N VAL A 49 -4.93 -16.27 1.61
CA VAL A 49 -5.34 -17.27 2.60
C VAL A 49 -6.01 -18.45 1.91
N GLU A 50 -5.86 -19.64 2.48
CA GLU A 50 -6.54 -20.85 2.03
C GLU A 50 -8.06 -20.64 2.10
N GLY A 51 -8.77 -21.06 1.05
CA GLY A 51 -10.20 -20.75 0.92
C GLY A 51 -10.50 -19.31 0.49
N GLY A 52 -9.48 -18.48 0.23
CA GLY A 52 -9.61 -17.19 -0.44
C GLY A 52 -10.05 -17.38 -1.90
N LEU A 53 -11.35 -17.52 -2.10
CA LEU A 53 -11.96 -17.71 -3.42
C LEU A 53 -11.78 -16.46 -4.28
N ASN A 54 -11.92 -16.63 -5.60
CA ASN A 54 -12.02 -15.50 -6.50
C ASN A 54 -13.18 -14.59 -6.06
N PRO A 55 -13.02 -13.25 -6.04
CA PRO A 55 -14.09 -12.33 -5.67
C PRO A 55 -15.43 -12.56 -6.38
N ASP A 56 -15.41 -12.93 -7.67
CA ASP A 56 -16.63 -13.23 -8.42
C ASP A 56 -17.30 -14.52 -7.92
N GLU A 57 -16.50 -15.49 -7.47
CA GLU A 57 -16.99 -16.71 -6.86
C GLU A 57 -17.56 -16.45 -5.45
N ILE A 58 -16.92 -15.58 -4.67
CA ILE A 58 -17.45 -15.12 -3.37
C ILE A 58 -18.82 -14.50 -3.60
N LYS A 59 -18.92 -13.53 -4.51
CA LYS A 59 -20.18 -12.86 -4.85
C LYS A 59 -21.25 -13.85 -5.30
N LYS A 60 -20.92 -14.79 -6.20
CA LYS A 60 -21.85 -15.82 -6.66
C LYS A 60 -22.35 -16.72 -5.51
N ARG A 61 -21.48 -17.14 -4.60
CA ARG A 61 -21.85 -17.98 -3.45
C ARG A 61 -22.67 -17.20 -2.43
N VAL A 62 -22.31 -15.94 -2.17
CA VAL A 62 -23.06 -15.03 -1.28
C VAL A 62 -24.48 -14.81 -1.79
N LEU A 63 -24.66 -14.63 -3.10
CA LEU A 63 -25.98 -14.39 -3.71
C LEU A 63 -26.79 -15.67 -3.96
N SER A 64 -26.19 -16.85 -3.82
CA SER A 64 -26.91 -18.12 -3.97
C SER A 64 -27.87 -18.37 -2.79
N ASP A 65 -29.00 -19.03 -3.08
CA ASP A 65 -30.03 -19.36 -2.08
C ASP A 65 -29.45 -20.25 -0.95
N ASP A 66 -28.56 -21.18 -1.30
CA ASP A 66 -27.86 -22.06 -0.34
C ASP A 66 -26.65 -21.39 0.34
N GLY A 67 -26.38 -20.12 0.01
CA GLY A 67 -25.20 -19.37 0.45
C GLY A 67 -25.17 -18.97 1.92
N CYS A 68 -26.25 -19.17 2.68
CA CYS A 68 -26.37 -18.65 4.05
C CYS A 68 -25.24 -19.12 4.96
N SER A 69 -24.94 -20.42 4.94
CA SER A 69 -23.87 -20.96 5.77
C SER A 69 -22.49 -20.42 5.37
N PHE A 70 -22.28 -20.12 4.10
CA PHE A 70 -21.03 -19.52 3.62
C PHE A 70 -20.91 -18.06 4.07
N ARG A 71 -21.98 -17.26 3.94
CA ARG A 71 -22.05 -15.87 4.40
C ARG A 71 -21.71 -15.76 5.88
N GLU A 72 -22.36 -16.56 6.72
CA GLU A 72 -22.16 -16.55 8.18
C GLU A 72 -20.73 -16.91 8.56
N ARG A 73 -20.14 -17.94 7.94
CA ARG A 73 -18.75 -18.34 8.21
C ARG A 73 -17.74 -17.27 7.78
N LEU A 74 -17.96 -16.64 6.62
CA LEU A 74 -17.08 -15.58 6.14
C LEU A 74 -17.18 -14.33 7.02
N ILE A 75 -18.40 -13.94 7.42
CA ILE A 75 -18.62 -12.84 8.36
C ILE A 75 -17.92 -13.13 9.70
N ALA A 76 -18.12 -14.32 10.26
CA ALA A 76 -17.50 -14.71 11.53
C ALA A 76 -15.96 -14.67 11.46
N PHE A 77 -15.39 -15.16 10.35
CA PHE A 77 -13.95 -15.10 10.12
C PHE A 77 -13.44 -13.64 10.06
N LEU A 78 -14.13 -12.77 9.34
CA LEU A 78 -13.73 -11.37 9.18
C LEU A 78 -13.86 -10.57 10.48
N ASP A 79 -14.96 -10.76 11.22
CA ASP A 79 -15.21 -10.08 12.50
C ASP A 79 -14.26 -10.55 13.62
N ASP A 80 -13.74 -11.78 13.53
CA ASP A 80 -12.69 -12.31 14.43
C ASP A 80 -11.29 -11.80 14.03
N THR A 81 -11.05 -11.64 12.73
CA THR A 81 -9.72 -11.27 12.20
C THR A 81 -9.47 -9.76 12.23
N ILE A 82 -10.50 -8.94 12.01
CA ILE A 82 -10.38 -7.49 11.78
C ILE A 82 -11.09 -6.73 12.91
N SER A 83 -10.29 -5.97 13.66
CA SER A 83 -10.74 -5.01 14.66
C SER A 83 -10.85 -3.62 14.05
N SER A 84 -11.95 -2.92 14.34
CA SER A 84 -12.27 -1.58 13.81
C SER A 84 -12.56 -0.55 14.91
N SER A 85 -12.08 -0.80 16.13
CA SER A 85 -12.18 0.10 17.27
C SER A 85 -10.97 0.00 18.18
N VAL A 86 -10.75 1.02 19.00
CA VAL A 86 -9.77 0.96 20.09
C VAL A 86 -10.14 -0.16 21.06
N VAL A 87 -9.16 -0.99 21.42
CA VAL A 87 -9.37 -2.08 22.40
C VAL A 87 -9.81 -1.48 23.73
N PRO A 88 -10.83 -2.00 24.42
CA PRO A 88 -11.27 -1.46 25.69
C PRO A 88 -10.16 -1.41 26.74
N ASP A 89 -10.07 -0.31 27.48
CA ASP A 89 -9.13 -0.19 28.59
C ASP A 89 -9.54 -1.15 29.72
N CYS A 90 -8.57 -1.77 30.38
CA CYS A 90 -8.84 -2.66 31.51
C CYS A 90 -9.18 -1.84 32.76
N HIS A 91 -8.27 -0.96 33.20
CA HIS A 91 -8.41 -0.09 34.38
C HIS A 91 -7.39 1.06 34.35
N SER A 92 -7.69 2.17 35.05
CA SER A 92 -6.79 3.33 35.18
C SER A 92 -5.51 3.04 35.97
N ASP A 93 -5.59 2.13 36.94
CA ASP A 93 -4.54 1.92 37.95
C ASP A 93 -3.44 0.98 37.45
N VAL A 94 -3.64 0.36 36.29
CA VAL A 94 -2.68 -0.54 35.65
C VAL A 94 -1.73 0.28 34.79
N HIS A 95 -0.43 0.18 35.10
CA HIS A 95 0.61 0.89 34.37
C HIS A 95 1.57 -0.08 33.66
N VAL A 96 1.88 0.25 32.41
CA VAL A 96 2.85 -0.46 31.55
C VAL A 96 3.86 0.56 31.00
N GLN A 97 4.93 0.10 30.34
CA GLN A 97 5.92 0.99 29.73
C GLN A 97 5.28 1.99 28.74
N SER A 98 4.31 1.51 27.97
CA SER A 98 3.52 2.33 27.03
C SER A 98 2.64 3.38 27.71
N SER A 99 2.46 3.33 29.03
CA SER A 99 1.80 4.41 29.79
C SER A 99 2.70 5.63 29.96
N GLN A 100 4.02 5.46 29.90
CA GLN A 100 5.00 6.53 30.09
C GLN A 100 5.66 6.95 28.77
N PHE A 101 5.91 5.99 27.88
CA PHE A 101 6.60 6.21 26.61
C PHE A 101 5.68 5.93 25.44
N HIS A 102 6.06 6.39 24.24
CA HIS A 102 5.33 6.07 23.03
C HIS A 102 5.25 4.53 22.87
N PRO A 103 4.06 3.94 22.61
CA PRO A 103 3.93 2.48 22.55
C PRO A 103 4.87 1.80 21.55
N CYS A 104 5.17 2.46 20.43
CA CYS A 104 6.11 1.97 19.41
C CYS A 104 7.59 2.02 19.82
N SER A 105 7.96 2.79 20.86
CA SER A 105 9.37 2.93 21.29
C SER A 105 9.76 1.97 22.40
N VAL A 106 8.82 1.17 22.90
CA VAL A 106 9.03 0.23 24.02
C VAL A 106 8.64 -1.19 23.62
N ARG A 107 9.15 -2.16 24.37
CA ARG A 107 8.71 -3.55 24.24
C ARG A 107 7.37 -3.73 24.97
N GLY A 108 6.52 -4.59 24.42
CA GLY A 108 5.30 -4.99 25.11
C GLY A 108 5.60 -5.78 26.39
N PRO A 109 4.60 -5.95 27.27
CA PRO A 109 4.70 -6.85 28.41
C PRO A 109 5.19 -8.25 27.97
N PRO A 110 6.02 -8.92 28.77
CA PRO A 110 6.51 -10.26 28.42
C PRO A 110 5.35 -11.24 28.31
N ILE A 111 5.29 -11.98 27.21
CA ILE A 111 4.30 -13.03 26.98
C ILE A 111 4.79 -14.27 27.75
N SER A 112 4.19 -14.54 28.91
CA SER A 112 4.43 -15.77 29.66
C SER A 112 3.70 -16.95 28.99
N ILE A 113 4.32 -18.13 28.98
CA ILE A 113 3.66 -19.39 28.56
C ILE A 113 2.50 -19.69 29.52
N GLU A 114 2.67 -19.38 30.81
CA GLU A 114 1.61 -19.45 31.82
C GLU A 114 0.89 -18.11 31.86
N ARG A 115 -0.22 -18.00 31.12
CA ARG A 115 -1.11 -16.85 31.19
C ARG A 115 -1.82 -16.83 32.54
N ASN A 116 -1.78 -15.67 33.18
CA ASN A 116 -2.56 -15.38 34.38
C ASN A 116 -3.28 -14.05 34.20
N VAL A 117 -4.30 -13.81 35.02
CA VAL A 117 -5.15 -12.62 34.92
C VAL A 117 -4.32 -11.32 34.97
N ALA A 118 -3.26 -11.27 35.78
CA ALA A 118 -2.41 -10.10 35.87
C ALA A 118 -1.63 -9.83 34.56
N SER A 119 -1.08 -10.87 33.93
CA SER A 119 -0.41 -10.78 32.64
C SER A 119 -1.37 -10.32 31.54
N ASP A 120 -2.56 -10.90 31.49
CA ASP A 120 -3.58 -10.55 30.49
C ASP A 120 -4.03 -9.09 30.66
N THR A 121 -4.16 -8.63 31.90
CA THR A 121 -4.50 -7.23 32.21
C THR A 121 -3.41 -6.26 31.72
N LEU A 122 -2.13 -6.60 31.92
CA LEU A 122 -1.01 -5.79 31.42
C LEU A 122 -0.98 -5.77 29.89
N MET A 123 -1.19 -6.91 29.23
CA MET A 123 -1.25 -7.02 27.77
C MET A 123 -2.41 -6.22 27.19
N GLN A 124 -3.60 -6.30 27.80
CA GLN A 124 -4.76 -5.52 27.39
C GLN A 124 -4.49 -4.01 27.54
N LYS A 125 -3.88 -3.58 28.65
CA LYS A 125 -3.51 -2.16 28.85
C LYS A 125 -2.56 -1.66 27.76
N ASP A 126 -1.54 -2.45 27.44
CA ASP A 126 -0.57 -2.12 26.40
C ASP A 126 -1.22 -2.07 25.00
N LEU A 127 -2.10 -3.03 24.69
CA LEU A 127 -2.82 -3.08 23.41
C LEU A 127 -3.85 -1.93 23.28
N HIS A 128 -4.52 -1.55 24.36
CA HIS A 128 -5.38 -0.35 24.40
C HIS A 128 -4.56 0.89 24.01
N LEU A 129 -3.39 1.09 24.63
CA LEU A 129 -2.53 2.23 24.34
C LEU A 129 -1.97 2.18 22.90
N LEU A 130 -1.57 0.99 22.43
CA LEU A 130 -1.14 0.80 21.05
C LEU A 130 -2.23 1.15 20.04
N SER A 131 -3.44 0.59 20.19
CA SER A 131 -4.56 0.84 19.26
C SER A 131 -4.96 2.31 19.29
N LYS A 132 -5.07 2.92 20.48
CA LYS A 132 -5.38 4.34 20.65
C LYS A 132 -4.32 5.28 20.05
N THR A 133 -3.04 4.97 20.18
CA THR A 133 -1.97 5.84 19.67
C THR A 133 -1.68 5.61 18.20
N CYS A 134 -1.72 4.35 17.74
CA CYS A 134 -1.25 3.98 16.40
C CYS A 134 -2.38 3.87 15.39
N GLN A 135 -3.62 3.54 15.79
CA GLN A 135 -4.71 3.28 14.85
C GLN A 135 -5.76 4.39 14.83
N THR A 136 -5.82 5.25 15.85
CA THR A 136 -6.74 6.39 15.86
C THR A 136 -6.24 7.52 14.98
N HIS A 137 -7.02 7.84 13.97
CA HIS A 137 -6.79 8.91 13.04
C HIS A 137 -6.96 10.28 13.71
N LYS A 138 -6.08 11.21 13.35
CA LYS A 138 -6.20 12.64 13.67
C LYS A 138 -6.10 13.39 12.37
N HIS A 139 -7.13 14.17 12.06
CA HIS A 139 -7.16 14.96 10.84
C HIS A 139 -6.01 15.96 10.82
N THR A 140 -5.28 15.96 9.71
CA THR A 140 -4.19 16.89 9.39
C THR A 140 -4.44 17.51 8.02
N SER A 141 -3.58 18.44 7.59
CA SER A 141 -3.62 19.03 6.24
C SER A 141 -3.64 17.99 5.12
N THR A 142 -2.96 16.84 5.29
CA THR A 142 -2.91 15.78 4.26
C THR A 142 -4.28 15.12 4.03
N CYS A 143 -5.17 15.14 5.01
CA CYS A 143 -6.53 14.61 4.89
C CYS A 143 -7.33 15.38 3.85
N TYR A 144 -7.02 16.66 3.68
CA TYR A 144 -7.72 17.58 2.80
C TYR A 144 -6.87 17.97 1.58
N LYS A 145 -5.83 17.19 1.25
CA LYS A 145 -4.92 17.47 0.12
C LYS A 145 -5.67 17.71 -1.21
N TYR A 146 -6.79 17.01 -1.41
CA TYR A 146 -7.58 17.08 -2.64
C TYR A 146 -8.86 17.90 -2.51
N TRP A 147 -9.07 18.58 -1.39
CA TRP A 147 -10.25 19.41 -1.19
C TRP A 147 -10.16 20.67 -2.06
N ARG A 148 -11.14 20.88 -2.95
CA ARG A 148 -11.14 21.98 -3.92
C ARG A 148 -11.65 23.31 -3.36
N GLY A 149 -12.01 23.34 -2.08
CA GLY A 149 -12.58 24.51 -1.41
C GLY A 149 -14.11 24.55 -1.46
N PRO A 150 -14.74 25.56 -0.82
CA PRO A 150 -16.20 25.72 -0.86
C PRO A 150 -16.72 25.89 -2.29
N PRO A 151 -17.87 25.29 -2.66
CA PRO A 151 -18.90 24.73 -1.77
C PRO A 151 -18.70 23.26 -1.38
N GLU A 152 -17.62 22.59 -1.82
CA GLU A 152 -17.40 21.18 -1.50
C GLU A 152 -17.14 21.00 0.00
N PRO A 153 -17.74 19.98 0.65
CA PRO A 153 -17.43 19.68 2.04
C PRO A 153 -15.98 19.20 2.18
N ARG A 154 -15.37 19.51 3.33
CA ARG A 154 -14.08 18.92 3.70
C ARG A 154 -14.31 17.45 4.04
N SER A 155 -13.99 16.55 3.11
CA SER A 155 -13.98 15.11 3.37
C SER A 155 -12.55 14.64 3.64
N CYS A 156 -12.41 13.65 4.53
CA CYS A 156 -11.13 13.01 4.75
C CYS A 156 -10.79 12.12 3.56
N ARG A 157 -9.64 12.34 2.91
CA ARG A 157 -9.12 11.47 1.83
C ARG A 157 -9.07 9.99 2.22
N PHE A 158 -8.87 9.68 3.49
CA PHE A 158 -8.79 8.31 3.99
C PHE A 158 -10.15 7.72 4.39
N GLU A 159 -11.24 8.48 4.21
CA GLU A 159 -12.61 8.07 4.56
C GLU A 159 -12.79 7.76 6.05
N LEU A 160 -11.95 8.35 6.90
CA LEU A 160 -11.99 8.19 8.35
C LEU A 160 -12.73 9.36 8.99
N GLU A 161 -14.02 9.18 9.21
CA GLU A 161 -14.92 10.19 9.78
C GLU A 161 -15.72 9.59 10.94
N GLN A 162 -16.08 10.40 11.94
CA GLN A 162 -16.82 9.92 13.11
C GLN A 162 -18.20 9.31 12.76
N SER A 163 -18.78 9.74 11.63
CA SER A 163 -20.04 9.23 11.07
C SER A 163 -19.89 7.91 10.33
N ASN A 164 -18.67 7.51 9.95
CA ASN A 164 -18.41 6.25 9.24
C ASN A 164 -18.45 5.07 10.22
N VAL A 165 -19.65 4.70 10.66
CA VAL A 165 -19.89 3.60 11.58
C VAL A 165 -20.88 2.60 11.00
N ASN A 166 -20.61 1.33 11.23
CA ASN A 166 -21.46 0.21 10.84
C ASN A 166 -21.44 -0.84 11.96
N ALA A 167 -22.60 -1.14 12.55
CA ALA A 167 -22.68 -1.98 13.74
C ALA A 167 -22.37 -3.46 13.47
N PHE A 168 -22.63 -3.94 12.25
CA PHE A 168 -22.52 -5.36 11.90
C PHE A 168 -21.92 -5.54 10.51
N THR A 169 -21.16 -6.61 10.33
CA THR A 169 -20.73 -7.01 8.99
C THR A 169 -21.89 -7.69 8.26
N TYR A 170 -22.19 -7.27 7.02
CA TYR A 170 -23.25 -7.87 6.22
C TYR A 170 -22.93 -7.80 4.72
N PHE A 171 -23.64 -8.61 3.94
CA PHE A 171 -23.63 -8.53 2.48
C PHE A 171 -24.88 -7.82 2.00
N ASP A 172 -24.72 -6.90 1.05
CA ASP A 172 -25.84 -6.31 0.34
C ASP A 172 -26.54 -7.37 -0.52
N SER A 173 -27.87 -7.47 -0.40
CA SER A 173 -28.66 -8.51 -1.06
C SER A 173 -28.79 -8.31 -2.58
N GLU A 174 -28.66 -7.07 -3.07
CA GLU A 174 -28.80 -6.73 -4.48
C GLU A 174 -27.46 -6.76 -5.19
N THR A 175 -26.43 -6.17 -4.58
CA THR A 175 -25.10 -6.02 -5.20
C THR A 175 -24.15 -7.16 -4.84
N GLY A 176 -24.39 -7.86 -3.72
CA GLY A 176 -23.47 -8.85 -3.17
C GLY A 176 -22.21 -8.24 -2.55
N GLU A 177 -22.18 -6.93 -2.34
CA GLU A 177 -21.05 -6.22 -1.75
C GLU A 177 -20.96 -6.44 -0.24
N LEU A 178 -19.74 -6.60 0.24
CA LEU A 178 -19.45 -6.78 1.65
C LEU A 178 -19.30 -5.43 2.34
N ASN A 179 -20.10 -5.20 3.38
CA ASN A 179 -19.99 -4.06 4.28
C ASN A 179 -19.45 -4.55 5.62
N LEU A 180 -18.21 -4.17 5.96
CA LEU A 180 -17.56 -4.56 7.21
C LEU A 180 -18.10 -3.76 8.39
N ARG A 181 -18.12 -4.41 9.56
CA ARG A 181 -18.39 -3.77 10.85
C ARG A 181 -17.33 -2.71 11.14
N LYS A 182 -17.78 -1.48 11.36
CA LYS A 182 -16.98 -0.31 11.70
C LYS A 182 -17.48 0.29 13.01
N LEU A 183 -16.85 -0.06 14.13
CA LEU A 183 -17.29 0.38 15.45
C LEU A 183 -16.81 1.81 15.78
N ASP A 184 -15.68 2.22 15.22
CA ASP A 184 -15.16 3.58 15.33
C ASP A 184 -14.66 4.06 13.96
N GLY A 185 -15.33 5.05 13.38
CA GLY A 185 -15.01 5.59 12.06
C GLY A 185 -13.69 6.35 11.99
N LEU A 186 -13.07 6.69 13.12
CA LEU A 186 -11.73 7.28 13.17
C LEU A 186 -10.61 6.26 13.39
N VAL A 187 -10.91 4.97 13.44
CA VAL A 187 -9.90 3.92 13.68
C VAL A 187 -9.66 3.15 12.39
N ASN A 188 -8.39 2.95 12.02
CA ASN A 188 -8.04 2.05 10.91
C ASN A 188 -8.52 0.62 11.21
N ASP A 189 -8.71 -0.19 10.17
CA ASP A 189 -8.96 -1.61 10.36
C ASP A 189 -7.63 -2.33 10.62
N PHE A 190 -7.53 -3.10 11.70
CA PHE A 190 -6.29 -3.73 12.11
C PHE A 190 -6.53 -5.12 12.67
N ASN A 191 -5.45 -5.89 12.89
CA ASN A 191 -5.53 -7.12 13.66
C ASN A 191 -4.77 -6.93 14.97
N GLU A 192 -5.41 -7.25 16.08
CA GLU A 192 -4.86 -7.04 17.44
C GLU A 192 -3.54 -7.77 17.68
N THR A 193 -3.42 -9.01 17.19
CA THR A 193 -2.20 -9.81 17.35
C THR A 193 -1.06 -9.25 16.50
N ILE A 194 -1.35 -8.85 15.26
CA ILE A 194 -0.36 -8.19 14.41
C ILE A 194 0.09 -6.89 15.06
N LEU A 195 -0.84 -6.04 15.51
CA LEU A 195 -0.53 -4.76 16.16
C LEU A 195 0.34 -4.94 17.40
N ALA A 196 0.04 -5.92 18.26
CA ALA A 196 0.85 -6.23 19.43
C ALA A 196 2.29 -6.64 19.06
N ALA A 197 2.45 -7.37 17.94
CA ALA A 197 3.75 -7.87 17.48
C ALA A 197 4.59 -6.80 16.76
N VAL A 198 3.99 -6.02 15.85
CA VAL A 198 4.72 -5.04 15.03
C VAL A 198 4.79 -3.66 15.69
N ARG A 199 3.83 -3.34 16.58
CA ARG A 199 3.75 -2.10 17.36
C ARG A 199 3.84 -0.84 16.52
N CYS A 200 3.21 -0.81 15.36
CA CYS A 200 3.11 0.37 14.50
C CYS A 200 1.71 0.47 13.89
N ASN A 201 1.41 1.62 13.28
CA ASN A 201 0.18 1.79 12.49
C ASN A 201 0.10 0.69 11.40
N MET A 202 -1.11 0.22 11.14
CA MET A 202 -1.40 -0.74 10.09
C MET A 202 -2.80 -0.49 9.54
N ASP A 203 -3.08 -1.04 8.36
CA ASP A 203 -4.41 -1.06 7.76
C ASP A 203 -4.59 -2.41 7.07
N ILE A 204 -5.61 -3.18 7.49
CA ILE A 204 -5.96 -4.47 6.88
C ILE A 204 -7.27 -4.30 6.14
N LYS A 205 -7.28 -4.73 4.88
CA LYS A 205 -8.48 -4.75 4.05
C LYS A 205 -8.70 -6.14 3.47
N PHE A 206 -9.93 -6.63 3.57
CA PHE A 206 -10.34 -7.85 2.87
C PHE A 206 -10.70 -7.52 1.42
N ILE A 207 -10.18 -8.31 0.48
CA ILE A 207 -10.42 -8.12 -0.95
C ILE A 207 -11.51 -9.10 -1.38
N GLY A 208 -12.77 -8.68 -1.23
CA GLY A 208 -13.93 -9.53 -1.49
C GLY A 208 -14.66 -9.31 -2.82
N SER A 209 -14.34 -8.23 -3.55
CA SER A 209 -15.01 -7.88 -4.82
C SER A 209 -14.00 -7.69 -5.96
N GLY A 210 -14.43 -7.95 -7.20
CA GLY A 210 -13.59 -7.75 -8.40
C GLY A 210 -13.14 -6.30 -8.57
N ALA A 211 -14.02 -5.33 -8.23
CA ALA A 211 -13.69 -3.91 -8.23
C ALA A 211 -12.63 -3.57 -7.17
N SER A 212 -12.78 -4.08 -5.93
CA SER A 212 -11.79 -3.92 -4.86
C SER A 212 -10.46 -4.57 -5.24
N ALA A 213 -10.48 -5.75 -5.86
CA ALA A 213 -9.28 -6.42 -6.33
C ALA A 213 -8.55 -5.60 -7.40
N LYS A 214 -9.28 -5.08 -8.40
CA LYS A 214 -8.71 -4.20 -9.43
C LYS A 214 -8.12 -2.92 -8.82
N ALA A 215 -8.83 -2.26 -7.91
CA ALA A 215 -8.35 -1.06 -7.23
C ALA A 215 -7.08 -1.33 -6.42
N VAL A 216 -7.02 -2.42 -5.66
CA VAL A 216 -5.83 -2.81 -4.88
C VAL A 216 -4.67 -3.18 -5.80
N MET A 217 -4.92 -3.84 -6.92
CA MET A 217 -3.87 -4.14 -7.91
C MET A 217 -3.23 -2.85 -8.45
N TYR A 218 -4.03 -1.84 -8.82
CA TYR A 218 -3.48 -0.53 -9.23
C TYR A 218 -2.71 0.15 -8.10
N TYR A 219 -3.30 0.18 -6.90
CA TYR A 219 -2.67 0.78 -5.72
C TYR A 219 -1.30 0.17 -5.44
N ILE A 220 -1.21 -1.16 -5.35
CA ILE A 220 0.05 -1.85 -5.05
C ILE A 220 1.03 -1.74 -6.21
N THR A 221 0.56 -1.79 -7.46
CA THR A 221 1.42 -1.57 -8.63
C THR A 221 2.07 -0.19 -8.55
N ASP A 222 1.31 0.86 -8.20
CA ASP A 222 1.85 2.22 -8.02
C ASP A 222 3.01 2.23 -7.00
N TYR A 223 2.86 1.55 -5.85
CA TYR A 223 3.93 1.46 -4.86
C TYR A 223 5.14 0.64 -5.34
N ILE A 224 4.92 -0.45 -6.06
CA ILE A 224 6.00 -1.26 -6.64
C ILE A 224 6.77 -0.43 -7.69
N THR A 225 6.05 0.33 -8.51
CA THR A 225 6.62 1.13 -9.60
C THR A 225 7.00 2.55 -9.20
N LYS A 226 6.85 2.88 -7.91
CA LYS A 226 7.07 4.24 -7.42
C LYS A 226 8.51 4.65 -7.67
N SER A 227 8.68 5.66 -8.52
CA SER A 227 10.01 6.19 -8.83
C SER A 227 10.68 6.68 -7.56
N GLN A 228 11.92 6.25 -7.33
CA GLN A 228 12.73 6.74 -6.22
C GLN A 228 13.13 8.21 -6.42
N LEU A 229 13.05 8.73 -7.64
CA LEU A 229 13.35 10.12 -7.99
C LEU A 229 12.11 10.79 -8.59
N LYS A 230 11.64 11.88 -7.97
CA LYS A 230 10.56 12.68 -8.53
C LYS A 230 11.01 13.30 -9.86
N ALA A 231 10.09 13.40 -10.83
CA ALA A 231 10.40 13.86 -12.18
C ALA A 231 11.09 15.24 -12.19
N HIS A 232 10.64 16.21 -11.38
CA HIS A 232 11.26 17.53 -11.32
C HIS A 232 12.71 17.51 -10.80
N VAL A 233 13.03 16.64 -9.83
CA VAL A 233 14.40 16.45 -9.34
C VAL A 233 15.26 15.81 -10.42
N ALA A 234 14.71 14.82 -11.13
CA ALA A 234 15.37 14.22 -12.28
C ALA A 234 15.67 15.27 -13.36
N TYR A 235 14.70 16.12 -13.71
CA TYR A 235 14.88 17.19 -14.68
C TYR A 235 15.91 18.24 -14.23
N ALA A 236 15.89 18.66 -12.96
CA ALA A 236 16.89 19.59 -12.44
C ALA A 236 18.31 19.00 -12.45
N ALA A 237 18.45 17.72 -12.08
CA ALA A 237 19.73 17.01 -12.14
C ALA A 237 20.23 16.85 -13.59
N LEU A 238 19.32 16.59 -14.54
CA LEU A 238 19.61 16.54 -15.96
C LEU A 238 20.04 17.91 -16.50
N GLU A 239 19.32 18.98 -16.16
CA GLU A 239 19.65 20.34 -16.57
C GLU A 239 21.05 20.74 -16.06
N LEU A 240 21.35 20.45 -14.79
CA LEU A 240 22.68 20.67 -14.22
C LEU A 240 23.76 19.85 -14.94
N ALA A 241 23.47 18.59 -15.28
CA ALA A 241 24.41 17.74 -16.01
C ALA A 241 24.70 18.29 -17.42
N VAL A 242 23.68 18.79 -18.13
CA VAL A 242 23.80 19.42 -19.45
C VAL A 242 24.60 20.72 -19.38
N LYS A 243 24.29 21.61 -18.43
CA LYS A 243 25.04 22.86 -18.22
C LYS A 243 26.52 22.63 -17.90
N ARG A 244 26.84 21.55 -17.18
CA ARG A 244 28.23 21.14 -16.88
C ARG A 244 28.95 20.51 -18.08
N LEU A 245 28.25 20.14 -19.15
CA LEU A 245 28.84 19.55 -20.36
C LEU A 245 29.28 20.60 -21.39
N GLU A 246 28.59 21.73 -21.48
CA GLU A 246 28.96 22.83 -22.39
C GLU A 246 30.46 23.22 -22.34
N PRO A 247 31.16 23.20 -21.18
CA PRO A 247 32.58 23.54 -21.12
C PRO A 247 33.58 22.37 -21.23
N THR A 248 33.17 21.09 -21.24
CA THR A 248 34.13 19.94 -21.11
C THR A 248 34.26 19.02 -22.31
N VAL A 249 33.53 19.27 -23.40
CA VAL A 249 33.55 18.39 -24.56
C VAL A 249 34.66 18.85 -25.52
N GLU A 250 35.71 18.06 -25.67
CA GLU A 250 36.73 18.28 -26.71
C GLU A 250 36.07 18.23 -28.09
N GLU A 251 36.39 19.19 -28.96
CA GLU A 251 35.69 19.40 -30.24
C GLU A 251 35.72 18.15 -31.14
N ASP A 252 36.75 17.30 -31.03
CA ASP A 252 37.02 16.16 -31.92
C ASP A 252 36.30 14.84 -31.58
N ASP A 253 35.56 14.73 -30.47
CA ASP A 253 34.88 13.47 -30.15
C ASP A 253 33.74 13.16 -31.16
N PRO A 254 33.59 11.91 -31.64
CA PRO A 254 32.44 11.49 -32.43
C PRO A 254 31.11 11.73 -31.70
N LEU A 255 30.06 12.09 -32.45
CA LEU A 255 28.75 12.43 -31.89
C LEU A 255 28.15 11.31 -31.01
N THR A 256 28.42 10.05 -31.34
CA THR A 256 28.01 8.89 -30.54
C THR A 256 28.71 8.81 -29.19
N VAL A 257 29.99 9.17 -29.12
CA VAL A 257 30.78 9.23 -27.89
C VAL A 257 30.30 10.39 -27.02
N LYS A 258 30.01 11.56 -27.63
CA LYS A 258 29.42 12.72 -26.96
C LYS A 258 28.06 12.38 -26.34
N ALA A 259 27.17 11.73 -27.10
CA ALA A 259 25.86 11.30 -26.61
C ALA A 259 25.96 10.28 -25.47
N LYS A 260 26.87 9.30 -25.56
CA LYS A 260 27.09 8.32 -24.49
C LYS A 260 27.62 8.97 -23.21
N LYS A 261 28.60 9.89 -23.31
CA LYS A 261 29.15 10.63 -22.16
C LYS A 261 28.09 11.51 -21.49
N LEU A 262 27.24 12.17 -22.29
CA LEU A 262 26.09 12.94 -21.80
C LEU A 262 25.13 12.05 -21.01
N LEU A 263 24.67 10.93 -21.58
CA LEU A 263 23.77 9.99 -20.88
C LEU A 263 24.38 9.44 -19.59
N GLN A 264 25.67 9.09 -19.58
CA GLN A 264 26.35 8.60 -18.39
C GLN A 264 26.44 9.67 -17.29
N ARG A 265 26.80 10.91 -17.63
CA ARG A 265 26.84 12.02 -16.66
C ARG A 265 25.45 12.37 -16.14
N CYS A 266 24.45 12.39 -17.01
CA CYS A 266 23.04 12.53 -16.63
C CYS A 266 22.63 11.45 -15.61
N ALA A 267 22.94 10.18 -15.88
CA ALA A 267 22.67 9.07 -14.97
C ALA A 267 23.40 9.21 -13.63
N TYR A 268 24.70 9.53 -13.64
CA TYR A 268 25.46 9.71 -12.40
C TYR A 268 25.01 10.93 -11.60
N SER A 269 24.64 12.04 -12.25
CA SER A 269 24.07 13.20 -11.57
C SER A 269 22.75 12.83 -10.88
N MET A 270 21.84 12.14 -11.59
CA MET A 270 20.57 11.68 -11.01
C MET A 270 20.79 10.77 -9.80
N ILE A 271 21.72 9.81 -9.88
CA ILE A 271 22.06 8.91 -8.76
C ILE A 271 22.69 9.70 -7.60
N SER A 272 23.58 10.65 -7.89
CA SER A 272 24.30 11.41 -6.85
C SER A 272 23.41 12.38 -6.07
N GLN A 273 22.32 12.85 -6.68
CA GLN A 273 21.33 13.74 -6.07
C GLN A 273 20.19 12.96 -5.44
N GLN A 274 20.23 11.62 -5.48
CA GLN A 274 19.21 10.81 -4.86
C GLN A 274 19.43 10.78 -3.34
N GLU A 275 18.50 11.40 -2.61
CA GLU A 275 18.46 11.32 -1.16
C GLU A 275 17.81 10.01 -0.71
N LEU A 276 18.46 9.31 0.21
CA LEU A 276 17.94 8.11 0.85
C LEU A 276 17.83 8.35 2.35
N SER A 277 16.75 7.85 2.95
CA SER A 277 16.59 7.94 4.40
C SER A 277 17.62 7.07 5.12
N ALA A 278 18.00 7.45 6.34
CA ALA A 278 18.89 6.65 7.18
C ALA A 278 18.35 5.22 7.38
N GLN A 279 17.02 5.07 7.47
CA GLN A 279 16.36 3.79 7.63
C GLN A 279 16.45 2.93 6.36
N GLN A 280 16.30 3.52 5.17
CA GLN A 280 16.51 2.80 3.90
C GLN A 280 17.95 2.30 3.78
N VAL A 281 18.91 3.19 4.03
CA VAL A 281 20.33 2.84 3.99
C VAL A 281 20.62 1.71 4.97
N ALA A 282 20.11 1.79 6.21
CA ALA A 282 20.26 0.71 7.18
C ALA A 282 19.63 -0.61 6.71
N SER A 283 18.44 -0.57 6.10
CA SER A 283 17.76 -1.76 5.56
C SER A 283 18.58 -2.45 4.47
N TYR A 284 19.16 -1.66 3.55
CA TYR A 284 20.02 -2.19 2.50
C TYR A 284 21.35 -2.75 3.04
N LEU A 285 21.99 -2.06 3.99
CA LEU A 285 23.23 -2.53 4.62
C LEU A 285 23.03 -3.81 5.44
N LEU A 286 21.83 -4.01 6.00
CA LEU A 286 21.46 -5.22 6.76
C LEU A 286 20.88 -6.33 5.89
N ASP A 287 20.86 -6.15 4.57
CA ASP A 287 20.34 -7.12 3.59
C ASP A 287 18.91 -7.59 3.92
N PHE A 288 18.07 -6.65 4.36
CA PHE A 288 16.65 -6.91 4.61
C PHE A 288 15.83 -6.93 3.31
N GLY A 289 16.39 -6.39 2.22
CA GLY A 289 15.71 -6.25 0.94
C GLY A 289 14.61 -5.18 0.95
N ASP A 290 14.01 -5.00 -0.20
CA ASP A 290 12.89 -4.08 -0.48
C ASP A 290 11.60 -4.81 -0.87
N HIS A 291 11.63 -6.15 -0.95
CA HIS A 291 10.47 -6.97 -1.22
C HIS A 291 10.57 -8.36 -0.57
N TYR A 292 9.43 -8.99 -0.38
CA TYR A 292 9.29 -10.32 0.19
C TYR A 292 8.31 -11.13 -0.65
N THR A 293 8.75 -12.30 -1.12
CA THR A 293 7.89 -13.18 -1.91
C THR A 293 7.84 -14.59 -1.34
N SER A 294 6.69 -15.23 -1.56
CA SER A 294 6.48 -16.66 -1.31
C SER A 294 6.88 -17.54 -2.50
N HIS A 295 6.85 -16.99 -3.71
CA HIS A 295 7.08 -17.67 -4.97
C HIS A 295 8.18 -16.98 -5.78
N SER A 296 8.76 -17.71 -6.73
CA SER A 296 9.66 -17.15 -7.75
C SER A 296 8.86 -16.56 -8.90
N PHE A 297 9.27 -15.39 -9.36
CA PHE A 297 8.66 -14.70 -10.50
C PHE A 297 9.62 -14.70 -11.69
N ASN A 298 9.06 -14.61 -12.90
CA ASN A 298 9.82 -14.44 -14.13
C ASN A 298 9.69 -13.01 -14.64
N ASN A 299 10.75 -12.51 -15.28
CA ASN A 299 10.72 -11.19 -15.89
C ASN A 299 9.76 -11.16 -17.09
N LEU A 300 8.79 -10.26 -17.04
CA LEU A 300 7.94 -9.93 -18.18
C LEU A 300 8.45 -8.65 -18.83
N TYR A 301 8.97 -8.77 -20.05
CA TYR A 301 9.41 -7.59 -20.82
C TYR A 301 8.19 -6.90 -21.43
N TRP A 302 7.61 -5.96 -20.67
CA TRP A 302 6.33 -5.31 -20.97
C TRP A 302 6.19 -4.87 -22.43
N THR A 303 7.14 -4.10 -22.97
CA THR A 303 7.06 -3.57 -24.35
C THR A 303 7.06 -4.67 -25.43
N THR A 304 7.71 -5.81 -25.16
CA THR A 304 7.73 -6.95 -26.09
C THR A 304 6.41 -7.72 -25.99
N PHE A 305 5.90 -7.88 -24.77
CA PHE A 305 4.63 -8.53 -24.51
C PHE A 305 3.44 -7.73 -25.06
N GLU A 306 3.40 -6.43 -24.81
CA GLU A 306 2.42 -5.49 -25.37
C GLU A 306 2.44 -5.53 -26.91
N ARG A 307 3.62 -5.48 -27.53
CA ARG A 307 3.74 -5.64 -28.99
C ARG A 307 3.18 -6.98 -29.46
N HIS A 308 3.45 -8.06 -28.73
CA HIS A 308 2.95 -9.39 -29.09
C HIS A 308 1.42 -9.46 -29.02
N ILE A 309 0.81 -8.91 -27.97
CA ILE A 309 -0.66 -8.80 -27.84
C ILE A 309 -1.22 -7.94 -28.97
N ASN A 310 -0.67 -6.74 -29.20
CA ASN A 310 -1.17 -5.84 -30.25
C ASN A 310 -1.08 -6.46 -31.65
N ILE A 311 -0.06 -7.28 -31.91
CA ILE A 311 0.03 -8.06 -33.16
C ILE A 311 -1.04 -9.17 -33.18
N GLY A 312 -1.28 -9.85 -32.06
CA GLY A 312 -2.30 -10.88 -31.92
C GLY A 312 -3.72 -10.35 -32.13
N ASP A 313 -4.05 -9.22 -31.52
CA ASP A 313 -5.36 -8.57 -31.65
C ASP A 313 -5.57 -8.02 -33.07
N ALA A 314 -4.52 -7.45 -33.70
CA ALA A 314 -4.59 -7.07 -35.10
C ALA A 314 -4.81 -8.27 -36.05
N LEU A 315 -4.36 -9.47 -35.65
CA LEU A 315 -4.59 -10.71 -36.39
C LEU A 315 -5.98 -11.32 -36.11
N SER A 316 -6.58 -11.09 -34.93
CA SER A 316 -7.96 -11.52 -34.64
C SER A 316 -9.00 -10.58 -35.29
N GLU A 317 -8.78 -9.26 -35.25
CA GLU A 317 -9.66 -8.28 -35.94
C GLU A 317 -9.66 -8.47 -37.47
N SER A 318 -8.53 -8.89 -38.04
CA SER A 318 -8.45 -9.25 -39.48
C SER A 318 -9.05 -10.62 -39.82
N ALA A 319 -9.31 -11.47 -38.82
CA ALA A 319 -10.04 -12.73 -38.99
C ALA A 319 -11.56 -12.54 -38.81
N ASP A 320 -11.98 -11.69 -37.86
CA ASP A 320 -13.40 -11.38 -37.61
C ASP A 320 -14.01 -10.51 -38.73
N SER A 321 -13.21 -9.64 -39.37
CA SER A 321 -13.63 -8.88 -40.56
C SER A 321 -13.84 -9.74 -41.83
N LEU A 322 -13.53 -11.04 -41.80
CA LEU A 322 -13.88 -12.00 -42.86
C LEU A 322 -15.15 -12.80 -42.53
N ILE A 323 -15.72 -12.66 -41.32
CA ILE A 323 -16.89 -13.41 -40.86
C ILE A 323 -18.14 -12.50 -40.77
N ASP A 324 -17.97 -11.17 -40.66
CA ASP A 324 -19.06 -10.23 -40.37
C ASP A 324 -19.87 -9.70 -41.56
N ASP A 325 -19.73 -10.26 -42.77
CA ASP A 325 -20.52 -9.85 -43.94
C ASP A 325 -21.97 -10.40 -43.93
N ALA A 326 -22.45 -10.91 -42.79
CA ALA A 326 -23.81 -11.42 -42.65
C ALA A 326 -24.40 -11.34 -41.23
N SER A 327 -24.52 -10.13 -40.65
CA SER A 327 -25.76 -9.65 -40.00
C SER A 327 -25.52 -8.39 -39.18
N THR A 328 -26.09 -7.28 -39.63
CA THR A 328 -26.31 -6.08 -38.82
C THR A 328 -27.40 -6.35 -37.77
N ASP A 329 -27.10 -6.18 -36.49
CA ASP A 329 -28.02 -5.45 -35.59
C ASP A 329 -27.34 -4.94 -34.31
N GLU A 330 -27.87 -3.82 -33.84
CA GLU A 330 -27.33 -2.85 -32.90
C GLU A 330 -27.07 -3.38 -31.46
N CYS A 331 -26.00 -2.89 -30.82
CA CYS A 331 -26.06 -2.09 -29.58
C CYS A 331 -24.66 -2.02 -28.92
N SER A 332 -23.99 -0.86 -29.01
CA SER A 332 -22.82 -0.56 -28.19
C SER A 332 -22.95 0.87 -27.67
N GLN A 333 -23.43 1.00 -26.43
CA GLN A 333 -23.38 2.25 -25.71
C GLN A 333 -21.94 2.46 -25.21
N ALA A 334 -21.31 3.52 -25.73
CA ALA A 334 -20.04 4.03 -25.25
C ALA A 334 -20.16 4.45 -23.78
N ILE A 335 -19.32 3.86 -22.92
CA ILE A 335 -19.05 4.38 -21.58
C ILE A 335 -18.05 5.51 -21.76
N THR A 336 -18.51 6.74 -21.54
CA THR A 336 -17.68 7.94 -21.50
C THR A 336 -16.68 7.84 -20.35
N GLU A 337 -15.38 7.91 -20.68
CA GLU A 337 -14.29 8.08 -19.72
C GLU A 337 -14.52 9.35 -18.90
N SER A 338 -14.84 9.18 -17.61
CA SER A 338 -14.77 10.26 -16.65
C SER A 338 -13.30 10.55 -16.34
N ASN A 339 -12.84 11.72 -16.78
CA ASN A 339 -11.54 12.32 -16.50
C ASN A 339 -11.04 12.07 -15.07
N ILE A 340 -10.03 11.20 -14.94
CA ILE A 340 -9.19 11.13 -13.74
C ILE A 340 -8.16 12.26 -13.87
N ASP A 341 -8.41 13.32 -13.11
CA ASP A 341 -7.59 14.52 -13.03
C ASP A 341 -6.23 14.20 -12.38
N PHE A 342 -5.17 14.17 -13.19
CA PHE A 342 -3.79 13.97 -12.76
C PHE A 342 -3.25 15.28 -12.13
N GLY A 343 -3.56 15.50 -10.85
CA GLY A 343 -3.03 16.62 -10.08
C GLY A 343 -1.59 16.39 -9.60
N GLU A 344 -0.59 16.55 -10.48
CA GLU A 344 0.77 16.94 -10.08
C GLU A 344 0.79 18.45 -9.85
N ASN A 345 0.62 18.91 -8.62
CA ASN A 345 0.98 20.27 -8.22
C ASN A 345 1.45 20.26 -6.75
N ASP A 346 2.65 19.72 -6.52
CA ASP A 346 3.46 20.09 -5.36
C ASP A 346 4.45 21.16 -5.85
N GLU A 347 4.06 22.44 -5.86
CA GLU A 347 4.98 23.54 -6.14
C GLU A 347 6.02 23.65 -5.02
N VAL A 348 7.22 23.11 -5.26
CA VAL A 348 8.43 23.38 -4.48
C VAL A 348 9.32 24.30 -5.32
N SER A 349 9.66 25.47 -4.78
CA SER A 349 10.55 26.40 -5.46
C SER A 349 12.01 25.95 -5.29
N VAL A 350 12.68 25.71 -6.41
CA VAL A 350 14.10 25.37 -6.46
C VAL A 350 14.91 26.66 -6.53
N SER A 351 15.85 26.86 -5.60
CA SER A 351 16.84 27.94 -5.69
C SER A 351 18.24 27.35 -5.79
N ILE A 352 19.02 27.88 -6.74
CA ILE A 352 20.42 27.50 -6.94
C ILE A 352 21.26 28.47 -6.10
N SER A 353 21.90 27.97 -5.04
CA SER A 353 22.82 28.79 -4.25
C SER A 353 24.15 29.03 -4.99
N ALA A 354 24.87 30.09 -4.61
CA ALA A 354 26.10 30.54 -5.26
C ALA A 354 27.25 29.51 -5.24
N ASP A 355 27.11 28.42 -4.47
CA ASP A 355 28.00 27.26 -4.39
C ASP A 355 27.63 26.12 -5.38
N GLN A 356 26.66 26.34 -6.28
CA GLN A 356 26.16 25.34 -7.26
C GLN A 356 25.59 24.06 -6.65
N VAL A 357 25.10 24.13 -5.41
CA VAL A 357 24.34 23.05 -4.77
C VAL A 357 22.84 23.31 -4.98
N VAL A 358 22.11 22.31 -5.48
CA VAL A 358 20.64 22.36 -5.54
C VAL A 358 20.14 22.08 -4.13
N ARG A 359 19.43 23.03 -3.54
CA ARG A 359 18.78 22.82 -2.24
C ARG A 359 17.28 22.91 -2.42
N GLU A 360 16.57 21.89 -1.95
CA GLU A 360 15.12 22.03 -1.74
C GLU A 360 14.90 23.09 -0.66
N LEU A 361 14.21 24.17 -1.01
CA LEU A 361 13.57 25.00 0.01
C LEU A 361 12.24 24.31 0.32
N PRO A 362 12.04 23.76 1.53
CA PRO A 362 10.74 23.24 1.88
C PRO A 362 9.73 24.39 1.74
N GLY A 363 8.75 24.20 0.85
CA GLY A 363 7.61 25.10 0.76
C GLY A 363 7.01 25.23 2.15
N GLN A 364 7.14 26.43 2.72
CA GLN A 364 6.75 26.84 4.07
C GLN A 364 6.31 25.68 4.98
N LEU A 365 7.29 25.07 5.63
CA LEU A 365 7.13 24.52 6.97
C LEU A 365 6.71 25.66 7.89
N ALA A 366 5.42 25.97 7.93
CA ALA A 366 4.81 26.69 9.02
C ALA A 366 3.92 25.69 9.77
N ASP A 367 4.46 25.25 10.91
CA ASP A 367 3.78 24.73 12.09
C ASP A 367 3.04 23.39 11.94
N TYR A 368 3.72 22.33 12.39
CA TYR A 368 3.09 21.19 13.08
C TYR A 368 3.36 21.30 14.57
#